data_AF-A0A7K7ZGJ0-F1
#
_entry.id   AF-A0A7K7ZGJ0-F1
#
_cell.length_a   1.000
_cell.length_b   1.000
_cell.length_c   1.000
_cell.angle_alpha   90.00
_cell.angle_beta   90.00
_cell.angle_gamma   90.00
#
_symmetry.space_group_name_H-M   'P 1'
#
loop_
_entity.id
_entity.type
_entity.pdbx_description
1 polymer ?
#
loop_
_entity_poly.entity_id
_entity_poly.type
_entity_poly.pdbx_seq_one_letter_code
_entity_poly.pdbx_strand_id
1 'polypeptide(L)'
;LVTWKRSCSSCCLLSYRRDRNETNKLNCSERITWKYSPASDPALRIYPVNLGDEGSYTCEIANSEGNFNFCSSLTVIVPPTVTLTHDKSRVAVCRASAGKPAAGISWIPASNHSSEEEFHHSNGTVTRVSYFGWANSSLPSVTCLVTHPATNQTLAMDLTYTSHRLLYILIGAAASVGAVTGVTLCLIFRCR
;
A
#
# COMPACT_ATOMS: atom_id res chain seq x y z
N LEU A 1 4.41 26.12 23.04
CA LEU A 1 4.78 24.68 23.10
C LEU A 1 3.99 23.97 22.01
N VAL A 2 4.64 23.09 21.25
CA VAL A 2 3.95 22.22 20.29
C VAL A 2 4.32 20.78 20.60
N THR A 3 3.34 19.88 20.67
CA THR A 3 3.53 18.47 20.99
C THR A 3 2.78 17.59 20.01
N TRP A 4 3.46 16.63 19.40
CA TRP A 4 2.87 15.49 18.72
C TRP A 4 2.93 14.28 19.63
N LYS A 5 1.79 13.61 19.80
CA LYS A 5 1.67 12.35 20.53
C LYS A 5 0.90 11.35 19.69
N ARG A 6 1.35 10.09 19.68
CA ARG A 6 0.54 8.98 19.20
C ARG A 6 -0.31 8.43 20.36
N SER A 7 -1.56 8.10 20.10
CA SER A 7 -2.53 7.68 21.12
C SER A 7 -2.24 6.27 21.67
N CYS A 8 -1.18 6.09 22.46
CA CYS A 8 -0.95 4.88 23.29
C CYS A 8 -0.07 5.17 24.52
N SER A 9 -0.04 4.27 25.50
CA SER A 9 0.59 4.48 26.82
C SER A 9 2.13 4.58 26.81
N SER A 10 2.81 4.01 25.81
CA SER A 10 4.27 4.11 25.61
C SER A 10 4.65 4.74 24.26
N CYS A 11 3.70 5.45 23.64
CA CYS A 11 3.83 5.95 22.28
C CYS A 11 4.79 7.13 22.14
N CYS A 12 5.29 7.30 20.92
CA CYS A 12 6.12 8.43 20.51
C CYS A 12 5.51 9.78 20.92
N LEU A 13 6.34 10.59 21.58
CA LEU A 13 6.08 11.99 21.87
C LEU A 13 7.20 12.84 21.27
N LEU A 14 6.84 13.75 20.38
CA LEU A 14 7.74 14.74 19.78
C LEU A 14 7.26 16.14 20.13
N SER A 15 8.05 16.90 20.87
CA SER A 15 7.66 18.23 21.33
C SER A 15 8.72 19.28 21.06
N TYR A 16 8.28 20.53 20.91
CA TYR A 16 9.12 21.69 20.68
C TYR A 16 8.71 22.85 21.59
N ARG A 17 9.69 23.35 22.35
CA ARG A 17 9.57 24.55 23.19
C ARG A 17 10.25 25.73 22.52
N ARG A 18 9.46 26.76 22.21
CA ARG A 18 9.93 27.96 21.51
C ARG A 18 10.82 28.85 22.38
N ASP A 19 10.52 28.97 23.67
CA ASP A 19 11.24 29.81 24.65
C ASP A 19 12.70 29.37 24.84
N ARG A 20 12.96 28.06 24.84
CA ARG A 20 14.33 27.50 24.94
C ARG A 20 14.91 27.08 23.61
N ASN A 21 14.12 27.17 22.54
CA ASN A 21 14.43 26.59 21.25
C ASN A 21 14.87 25.10 21.35
N GLU A 22 14.16 24.33 22.17
CA GLU A 22 14.49 22.95 22.51
C GLU A 22 13.46 21.99 21.90
N THR A 23 13.95 20.88 21.34
CA THR A 23 13.11 19.76 20.90
C THR A 23 13.33 18.59 21.84
N ASN A 24 12.24 17.94 22.27
CA ASN A 24 12.28 16.71 23.04
C ASN A 24 11.58 15.59 22.26
N LYS A 25 12.23 14.43 22.19
CA LYS A 25 11.78 13.24 21.48
C LYS A 25 11.85 12.05 22.42
N LEU A 26 10.69 11.46 22.74
CA LEU A 26 10.57 10.34 23.68
C LEU A 26 9.89 9.15 22.98
N ASN A 27 10.49 7.96 23.08
CA ASN A 27 9.95 6.70 22.54
C ASN A 27 9.58 6.74 21.04
N CYS A 28 10.21 7.64 20.28
CA CYS A 28 9.98 7.80 18.85
C CYS A 28 11.08 7.10 18.05
N SER A 29 10.69 6.45 16.96
CA SER A 29 11.64 5.97 15.94
C SER A 29 12.39 7.16 15.30
N GLU A 30 13.61 6.93 14.81
CA GLU A 30 14.38 7.90 13.99
C GLU A 30 13.66 8.36 12.72
N ARG A 31 12.67 7.58 12.26
CA ARG A 31 11.80 7.92 11.13
C ARG A 31 10.86 9.08 11.39
N ILE A 32 10.57 9.37 12.67
CA ILE A 32 9.62 10.40 13.10
C ILE A 32 10.41 11.67 13.41
N THR A 33 10.20 12.71 12.61
CA THR A 33 10.93 13.98 12.65
C THR A 33 10.03 15.16 12.35
N TRP A 34 10.51 16.38 12.53
CA TRP A 34 9.86 17.57 11.98
C TRP A 34 10.15 17.67 10.49
N LYS A 35 9.14 17.99 9.67
CA LYS A 35 9.36 18.24 8.24
C LYS A 35 10.19 19.51 8.02
N TYR A 36 9.84 20.55 8.76
CA TYR A 36 10.46 21.87 8.71
C TYR A 36 10.88 22.30 10.12
N SER A 37 11.36 23.53 10.28
CA SER A 37 11.57 24.07 11.61
C SER A 37 10.24 24.14 12.38
N PRO A 38 10.14 23.51 13.56
CA PRO A 38 8.91 23.52 14.36
C PRO A 38 8.54 24.93 14.87
N ALA A 39 9.48 25.88 14.81
CA ALA A 39 9.21 27.28 15.09
C ALA A 39 8.27 27.93 14.06
N SER A 40 8.37 27.52 12.78
CA SER A 40 7.63 28.10 11.65
C SER A 40 6.51 27.20 11.14
N ASP A 41 6.75 25.88 10.99
CA ASP A 41 5.74 24.90 10.58
C ASP A 41 5.94 23.61 11.40
N PRO A 42 5.15 23.39 12.47
CA PRO A 42 5.24 22.22 13.34
C PRO A 42 4.63 20.96 12.69
N ALA A 43 5.01 20.70 11.44
CA ALA A 43 4.55 19.55 10.69
C ALA A 43 5.35 18.29 11.06
N LEU A 44 4.64 17.22 11.42
CA LEU A 44 5.23 15.90 11.68
C LEU A 44 5.54 15.21 10.35
N ARG A 45 6.72 14.63 10.24
CA ARG A 45 7.15 13.77 9.12
C ARG A 45 7.42 12.36 9.62
N ILE A 46 6.90 11.38 8.90
CA ILE A 46 7.22 9.96 9.10
C ILE A 46 7.83 9.44 7.79
N TYR A 47 9.08 8.97 7.84
CA TYR A 47 9.76 8.43 6.66
C TYR A 47 10.88 7.44 7.02
N PRO A 48 10.93 6.25 6.40
CA PRO A 48 9.89 5.63 5.57
C PRO A 48 8.67 5.21 6.41
N VAL A 49 7.49 5.16 5.79
CA VAL A 49 6.24 4.70 6.43
C VAL A 49 6.17 3.18 6.44
N ASN A 50 5.67 2.60 7.53
CA ASN A 50 5.35 1.18 7.64
C ASN A 50 3.94 0.95 8.21
N LEU A 51 3.44 -0.30 8.09
CA LEU A 51 2.12 -0.70 8.60
C LEU A 51 1.95 -0.44 10.10
N GLY A 52 3.02 -0.53 10.89
CA GLY A 52 2.99 -0.30 12.34
C GLY A 52 2.85 1.18 12.73
N ASP A 53 2.96 2.11 11.77
CA ASP A 53 2.72 3.53 12.01
C ASP A 53 1.21 3.86 12.02
N GLU A 54 0.32 2.94 11.62
CA GLU A 54 -1.13 3.19 11.66
C GLU A 54 -1.64 3.57 13.04
N GLY A 55 -2.57 4.52 13.08
CA GLY A 55 -3.22 4.92 14.32
C GLY A 55 -3.56 6.41 14.39
N SER A 56 -3.90 6.85 15.60
CA SER A 56 -4.30 8.23 15.88
C SER A 56 -3.09 9.04 16.37
N TYR A 57 -2.89 10.19 15.73
CA TYR A 57 -1.87 11.19 16.04
C TYR A 57 -2.55 12.47 16.49
N THR A 58 -2.21 12.93 17.68
CA THR A 58 -2.70 14.20 18.23
C THR A 58 -1.57 15.21 18.22
N CYS A 59 -1.85 16.39 17.69
CA CYS A 59 -1.04 17.56 17.91
C CYS A 59 -1.69 18.48 18.94
N GLU A 60 -0.90 19.00 19.86
CA GLU A 60 -1.29 19.95 20.89
C GLU A 60 -0.43 21.21 20.76
N ILE A 61 -1.07 22.37 20.65
CA ILE A 61 -0.43 23.68 20.64
C ILE A 61 -0.86 24.44 21.88
N ALA A 62 0.11 24.83 22.71
CA ALA A 62 -0.11 25.72 23.85
C ALA A 62 0.63 27.04 23.63
N ASN A 63 -0.12 28.14 23.56
CA ASN A 63 0.39 29.50 23.42
C ASN A 63 -0.34 30.45 24.41
N SER A 64 -0.10 31.76 24.31
CA SER A 64 -0.77 32.76 25.15
C SER A 64 -2.28 32.89 24.90
N GLU A 65 -2.77 32.39 23.76
CA GLU A 65 -4.18 32.46 23.35
C GLU A 65 -4.96 31.26 23.87
N GLY A 66 -4.28 30.15 24.17
CA GLY A 66 -4.89 28.96 24.76
C GLY A 66 -4.18 27.66 24.40
N ASN A 67 -4.89 26.57 24.62
CA ASN A 67 -4.47 25.21 24.29
C ASN A 67 -5.39 24.66 23.19
N PHE A 68 -4.81 24.22 22.08
CA PHE A 68 -5.51 23.70 20.91
C PHE A 68 -5.06 22.28 20.63
N ASN A 69 -6.02 21.37 20.40
CA ASN A 69 -5.75 19.96 20.13
C ASN A 69 -6.35 19.53 18.80
N PHE A 70 -5.52 18.91 17.94
CA PHE A 70 -5.91 18.42 16.62
C PHE A 70 -5.60 16.94 16.50
N CYS A 71 -6.60 16.12 16.18
CA CYS A 71 -6.45 14.68 16.03
C CYS A 71 -6.53 14.28 14.55
N SER A 72 -5.59 13.46 14.10
CA SER A 72 -5.54 12.91 12.74
C SER A 72 -5.40 11.40 12.80
N SER A 73 -6.10 10.69 11.91
CA SER A 73 -5.96 9.24 11.77
C SER A 73 -5.07 8.92 10.57
N LEU A 74 -4.07 8.07 10.79
CA LEU A 74 -3.16 7.57 9.77
C LEU A 74 -3.58 6.16 9.36
N THR A 75 -3.92 6.00 8.07
CA THR A 75 -4.11 4.70 7.41
C THR A 75 -3.02 4.50 6.36
N VAL A 76 -2.44 3.30 6.32
CA VAL A 76 -1.42 2.88 5.37
C VAL A 76 -2.06 2.04 4.28
N ILE A 77 -1.73 2.39 3.04
CA ILE A 77 -2.17 1.70 1.83
C ILE A 77 -0.98 0.90 1.27
N VAL A 78 -1.21 -0.37 0.95
CA VAL A 78 -0.19 -1.27 0.38
C VAL A 78 -0.65 -1.74 -1.00
N PRO A 79 0.06 -1.40 -2.09
CA PRO A 79 -0.30 -1.87 -3.42
C PRO A 79 -0.15 -3.41 -3.52
N PRO A 80 -1.11 -4.13 -4.10
CA PRO A 80 -1.01 -5.57 -4.25
C PRO A 80 -0.02 -5.95 -5.35
N THR A 81 0.64 -7.09 -5.17
CA THR A 81 1.38 -7.77 -6.26
C THR A 81 0.39 -8.60 -7.06
N VAL A 82 0.19 -8.26 -8.33
CA VAL A 82 -0.80 -8.93 -9.18
C VAL A 82 -0.12 -9.95 -10.09
N THR A 83 -0.67 -11.16 -10.14
CA THR A 83 -0.23 -12.24 -11.03
C THR A 83 -1.41 -12.88 -11.74
N LEU A 84 -1.25 -13.21 -13.02
CA LEU A 84 -2.21 -13.94 -13.82
C LEU A 84 -1.56 -15.22 -14.35
N THR A 85 -2.07 -16.38 -13.93
CA THR A 85 -1.56 -17.72 -14.32
C THR A 85 -2.71 -18.60 -14.82
N HIS A 86 -2.40 -19.79 -15.33
CA HIS A 86 -3.39 -20.82 -15.62
C HIS A 86 -2.99 -22.14 -14.97
N ASP A 87 -3.98 -22.93 -14.57
CA ASP A 87 -3.79 -24.31 -14.14
C ASP A 87 -3.98 -25.29 -15.31
N LYS A 88 -3.43 -26.50 -15.18
CA LYS A 88 -3.59 -27.63 -16.10
C LYS A 88 -5.06 -27.98 -16.35
N SER A 89 -5.95 -27.61 -15.43
CA SER A 89 -7.41 -27.75 -15.53
C SER A 89 -8.09 -26.68 -16.41
N ARG A 90 -7.33 -25.84 -17.15
CA ARG A 90 -7.81 -24.70 -17.96
C ARG A 90 -8.58 -23.64 -17.17
N VAL A 91 -8.19 -23.45 -15.91
CA VAL A 91 -8.70 -22.38 -15.05
C VAL A 91 -7.66 -21.26 -15.06
N ALA A 92 -8.05 -20.04 -15.45
CA ALA A 92 -7.19 -18.89 -15.28
C ALA A 92 -7.29 -18.39 -13.83
N VAL A 93 -6.16 -18.02 -13.24
CA VAL A 93 -6.06 -17.63 -11.83
C VAL A 93 -5.47 -16.24 -11.76
N CYS A 94 -6.26 -15.28 -11.32
CA CYS A 94 -5.79 -13.93 -11.03
C CYS A 94 -5.65 -13.75 -9.53
N ARG A 95 -4.46 -13.35 -9.09
CA ARG A 95 -4.13 -13.19 -7.68
C ARG A 95 -3.61 -11.79 -7.42
N ALA A 96 -4.28 -11.07 -6.54
CA ALA A 96 -3.83 -9.79 -5.99
C ALA A 96 -3.31 -10.03 -4.57
N SER A 97 -1.99 -10.13 -4.42
CA SER A 97 -1.35 -10.53 -3.16
C SER A 97 -1.05 -9.35 -2.25
N ALA A 98 -1.35 -9.52 -0.96
CA ALA A 98 -0.95 -8.63 0.14
C ALA A 98 -1.30 -7.13 -0.08
N GLY A 99 -2.46 -6.84 -0.66
CA GLY A 99 -2.99 -5.49 -0.80
C GLY A 99 -3.58 -4.96 0.51
N LYS A 100 -3.53 -3.65 0.72
CA LYS A 100 -4.26 -2.98 1.82
C LYS A 100 -4.83 -1.65 1.31
N PRO A 101 -6.16 -1.49 1.23
CA PRO A 101 -7.20 -2.50 1.52
C PRO A 101 -7.19 -3.67 0.53
N ALA A 102 -8.07 -4.65 0.70
CA ALA A 102 -8.23 -5.74 -0.26
C ALA A 102 -8.54 -5.17 -1.67
N ALA A 103 -7.87 -5.70 -2.69
CA ALA A 103 -8.09 -5.29 -4.07
C ALA A 103 -9.33 -5.97 -4.65
N GLY A 104 -10.06 -5.27 -5.50
CA GLY A 104 -11.12 -5.86 -6.32
C GLY A 104 -10.52 -6.62 -7.50
N ILE A 105 -11.12 -7.75 -7.87
CA ILE A 105 -10.75 -8.51 -9.07
C ILE A 105 -12.01 -8.67 -9.93
N SER A 106 -11.87 -8.49 -11.23
CA SER A 106 -12.93 -8.69 -12.22
C SER A 106 -12.36 -9.23 -13.52
N TRP A 107 -13.20 -9.85 -14.34
CA TRP A 107 -12.79 -10.54 -15.56
C TRP A 107 -13.48 -9.98 -16.80
N ILE A 108 -12.76 -9.99 -17.92
CA ILE A 108 -13.29 -9.71 -19.26
C ILE A 108 -12.91 -10.89 -20.18
N PRO A 109 -13.90 -11.59 -20.79
CA PRO A 109 -15.34 -11.42 -20.55
C PRO A 109 -15.74 -11.85 -19.14
N ALA A 110 -16.87 -11.34 -18.66
CA ALA A 110 -17.43 -11.80 -17.40
C ALA A 110 -17.84 -13.28 -17.50
N SER A 111 -17.62 -14.05 -16.44
CA SER A 111 -18.06 -15.45 -16.34
C SER A 111 -18.83 -15.65 -15.05
N ASN A 112 -19.91 -16.43 -15.15
CA ASN A 112 -20.70 -16.94 -14.03
C ASN A 112 -20.03 -18.14 -13.33
N HIS A 113 -18.94 -18.66 -13.88
CA HIS A 113 -18.13 -19.74 -13.30
C HIS A 113 -16.88 -19.21 -12.56
N SER A 114 -16.87 -17.94 -12.16
CA SER A 114 -15.78 -17.41 -11.34
C SER A 114 -16.00 -17.68 -9.85
N SER A 115 -14.97 -18.15 -9.17
CA SER A 115 -14.93 -18.24 -7.71
C SER A 115 -13.86 -17.31 -7.14
N GLU A 116 -14.06 -16.84 -5.91
CA GLU A 116 -13.11 -15.96 -5.22
C GLU A 116 -12.73 -16.52 -3.85
N GLU A 117 -11.47 -16.37 -3.50
CA GLU A 117 -10.91 -16.69 -2.20
C GLU A 117 -10.18 -15.48 -1.64
N GLU A 118 -10.26 -15.31 -0.32
CA GLU A 118 -9.65 -14.18 0.38
C GLU A 118 -8.85 -14.69 1.58
N PHE A 119 -7.60 -14.25 1.69
CA PHE A 119 -6.67 -14.66 2.72
C PHE A 119 -6.21 -13.42 3.50
N HIS A 120 -6.60 -13.35 4.77
CA HIS A 120 -6.21 -12.27 5.68
C HIS A 120 -4.86 -12.58 6.32
N HIS A 121 -3.93 -11.64 6.23
CA HIS A 121 -2.61 -11.75 6.85
C HIS A 121 -2.60 -11.08 8.22
N SER A 122 -1.74 -11.55 9.12
CA SER A 122 -1.59 -10.97 10.47
C SER A 122 -1.11 -9.51 10.47
N ASN A 123 -0.45 -9.07 9.40
CA ASN A 123 0.00 -7.68 9.22
C ASN A 123 -1.11 -6.74 8.69
N GLY A 124 -2.35 -7.23 8.55
CA GLY A 124 -3.50 -6.45 8.09
C GLY A 124 -3.62 -6.28 6.58
N THR A 125 -2.73 -6.89 5.79
CA THR A 125 -2.89 -7.00 4.33
C THR A 125 -3.82 -8.16 3.97
N VAL A 126 -4.33 -8.16 2.74
CA VAL A 126 -5.24 -9.18 2.23
C VAL A 126 -4.78 -9.66 0.86
N THR A 127 -4.79 -10.98 0.65
CA THR A 127 -4.62 -11.57 -0.68
C THR A 127 -5.97 -12.03 -1.20
N ARG A 128 -6.37 -11.54 -2.37
CA ARG A 128 -7.55 -12.03 -3.07
C ARG A 128 -7.13 -12.86 -4.29
N VAL A 129 -7.77 -14.00 -4.47
CA VAL A 129 -7.58 -14.89 -5.62
C VAL A 129 -8.92 -15.07 -6.30
N SER A 130 -8.97 -14.85 -7.60
CA SER A 130 -10.14 -15.15 -8.42
C SER A 130 -9.78 -16.21 -9.44
N TYR A 131 -10.64 -17.19 -9.59
CA TYR A 131 -10.51 -18.29 -10.53
C TYR A 131 -11.54 -18.08 -11.64
N PHE A 132 -11.11 -18.13 -12.89
CA PHE A 132 -11.97 -18.06 -14.04
C PHE A 132 -12.11 -19.46 -14.64
N GLY A 133 -13.24 -20.11 -14.36
CA GLY A 133 -13.60 -21.40 -14.93
C GLY A 133 -14.03 -21.25 -16.39
N TRP A 134 -13.45 -22.05 -17.27
CA TRP A 134 -13.81 -22.06 -18.68
C TRP A 134 -14.90 -23.09 -18.97
N ALA A 135 -16.15 -22.65 -19.10
CA ALA A 135 -17.20 -23.43 -19.73
C ALA A 135 -17.25 -23.08 -21.23
N ASN A 136 -16.77 -23.98 -22.10
CA ASN A 136 -16.83 -23.93 -23.57
C ASN A 136 -15.80 -23.01 -24.30
N SER A 137 -14.85 -23.68 -24.96
CA SER A 137 -13.54 -23.27 -25.50
C SER A 137 -13.49 -22.26 -26.66
N SER A 138 -14.38 -21.26 -26.74
CA SER A 138 -14.40 -20.30 -27.87
C SER A 138 -13.78 -18.93 -27.58
N LEU A 139 -13.41 -18.62 -26.33
CA LEU A 139 -12.79 -17.34 -25.97
C LEU A 139 -11.29 -17.31 -26.36
N PRO A 140 -10.81 -16.31 -27.12
CA PRO A 140 -9.40 -16.26 -27.52
C PRO A 140 -8.48 -15.88 -26.35
N SER A 141 -8.96 -15.02 -25.44
CA SER A 141 -8.19 -14.49 -24.33
C SER A 141 -9.07 -14.13 -23.15
N VAL A 142 -8.50 -14.09 -21.96
CA VAL A 142 -9.14 -13.61 -20.74
C VAL A 142 -8.32 -12.48 -20.14
N THR A 143 -8.99 -11.42 -19.70
CA THR A 143 -8.35 -10.28 -19.06
C THR A 143 -8.80 -10.20 -17.61
N CYS A 144 -7.84 -10.16 -16.69
CA CYS A 144 -8.05 -9.83 -15.29
C CYS A 144 -7.86 -8.32 -15.08
N LEU A 145 -8.87 -7.67 -14.50
CA LEU A 145 -8.83 -6.29 -14.04
C LEU A 145 -8.78 -6.26 -12.52
N VAL A 146 -7.71 -5.68 -11.98
CA VAL A 146 -7.51 -5.47 -10.54
C VAL A 146 -7.63 -4.00 -10.20
N THR A 147 -8.51 -3.68 -9.26
CA THR A 147 -8.78 -2.32 -8.80
C THR A 147 -8.31 -2.16 -7.35
N HIS A 148 -7.49 -1.13 -7.10
CA HIS A 148 -6.98 -0.85 -5.76
C HIS A 148 -6.66 0.65 -5.60
N PRO A 149 -6.87 1.28 -4.42
CA PRO A 149 -6.65 2.72 -4.24
C PRO A 149 -5.25 3.22 -4.60
N ALA A 150 -4.23 2.38 -4.48
CA ALA A 150 -2.87 2.74 -4.88
C ALA A 150 -2.57 2.50 -6.38
N THR A 151 -3.26 1.55 -7.03
CA THR A 151 -2.96 1.17 -8.42
C THR A 151 -4.09 0.36 -9.03
N ASN A 152 -4.40 0.62 -10.30
CA ASN A 152 -5.23 -0.25 -11.13
C ASN A 152 -4.32 -1.03 -12.09
N GLN A 153 -4.54 -2.33 -12.24
CA GLN A 153 -3.71 -3.20 -13.08
C GLN A 153 -4.59 -4.08 -13.95
N THR A 154 -4.17 -4.28 -15.20
CA THR A 154 -4.84 -5.17 -16.16
C THR A 154 -3.85 -6.16 -16.74
N LEU A 155 -4.15 -7.45 -16.63
CA LEU A 155 -3.36 -8.51 -17.23
C LEU A 155 -4.24 -9.30 -18.19
N ALA A 156 -3.73 -9.58 -19.39
CA ALA A 156 -4.40 -10.43 -20.36
C ALA A 156 -3.60 -11.73 -20.54
N MET A 157 -4.33 -12.83 -20.69
CA MET A 157 -3.76 -14.12 -21.04
C MET A 157 -4.41 -14.62 -22.32
N ASP A 158 -3.59 -14.92 -23.32
CA ASP A 158 -4.01 -15.66 -24.50
C ASP A 158 -4.14 -17.14 -24.15
N LEU A 159 -5.26 -17.70 -24.53
CA LEU A 159 -5.66 -19.05 -24.17
C LEU A 159 -5.53 -20.02 -25.34
N THR A 160 -5.40 -19.49 -26.56
CA THR A 160 -5.16 -20.27 -27.79
C THR A 160 -3.78 -20.92 -27.81
N TYR A 161 -2.82 -20.38 -27.05
CA TYR A 161 -1.42 -20.83 -27.03
C TYR A 161 -1.18 -22.11 -26.21
N THR A 162 -2.15 -22.59 -25.43
CA THR A 162 -2.00 -23.87 -24.69
C THR A 162 -2.05 -25.11 -25.60
N SER A 163 -2.34 -24.94 -26.90
CA SER A 163 -2.39 -26.03 -27.89
C SER A 163 -1.14 -26.18 -28.75
N HIS A 164 -0.19 -25.25 -28.77
CA HIS A 164 1.03 -25.37 -29.58
C HIS A 164 2.28 -25.50 -28.71
N ARG A 165 2.75 -26.76 -28.63
CA ARG A 165 4.12 -27.25 -28.39
C ARG A 165 5.19 -26.18 -28.10
N LEU A 166 5.90 -26.41 -26.98
CA LEU A 166 7.33 -26.11 -26.74
C LEU A 166 8.04 -25.51 -27.97
N LEU A 167 8.13 -24.19 -28.04
CA LEU A 167 9.10 -23.51 -28.88
C LEU A 167 10.12 -22.85 -27.94
N TYR A 168 11.25 -23.51 -27.76
CA TYR A 168 12.43 -22.93 -27.13
C TYR A 168 12.89 -21.75 -27.98
N ILE A 169 12.61 -20.52 -27.54
CA ILE A 169 13.24 -19.35 -28.12
C ILE A 169 14.36 -18.91 -27.19
N LEU A 170 15.59 -19.29 -27.54
CA LEU A 170 16.80 -18.66 -27.01
C LEU A 170 16.90 -17.26 -27.62
N ILE A 171 16.61 -16.22 -26.83
CA ILE A 171 17.02 -14.85 -27.17
C ILE A 171 17.96 -14.37 -26.07
N GLY A 172 19.25 -14.32 -26.39
CA GLY A 172 20.21 -13.56 -25.61
C GLY A 172 20.14 -12.09 -26.00
N ALA A 173 19.95 -11.22 -25.02
CA ALA A 173 20.40 -9.83 -25.06
C ALA A 173 20.58 -9.30 -23.63
N ALA A 174 21.79 -8.83 -23.35
CA ALA A 174 22.12 -8.09 -22.14
C ALA A 174 21.65 -6.63 -22.26
N ALA A 175 21.22 -6.02 -21.15
CA ALA A 175 21.80 -4.79 -20.58
C ALA A 175 20.82 -4.02 -19.66
N SER A 176 21.42 -3.52 -18.58
CA SER A 176 21.10 -2.32 -17.79
C SER A 176 19.78 -2.22 -17.00
N VAL A 177 19.98 -2.34 -15.67
CA VAL A 177 19.61 -1.41 -14.59
C VAL A 177 18.43 -0.47 -14.85
N GLY A 178 17.34 -0.73 -14.14
CA GLY A 178 16.40 0.27 -13.68
C GLY A 178 16.01 -0.06 -12.25
N ALA A 179 16.80 0.38 -11.27
CA ALA A 179 16.33 0.42 -9.90
C ALA A 179 15.15 1.38 -9.86
N VAL A 180 13.93 0.84 -9.89
CA VAL A 180 12.73 1.63 -9.61
C VAL A 180 12.85 2.01 -8.14
N THR A 181 13.39 3.19 -7.90
CA THR A 181 13.35 3.84 -6.59
C THR A 181 11.89 3.91 -6.21
N GLY A 182 11.47 2.97 -5.37
CA GLY A 182 10.10 2.89 -4.89
C GLY A 182 9.71 4.26 -4.39
N VAL A 183 8.58 4.78 -4.89
CA VAL A 183 7.96 6.01 -4.39
C VAL A 183 7.69 5.76 -2.91
N THR A 184 8.66 6.13 -2.08
CA THR A 184 8.64 5.83 -0.66
C THR A 184 7.74 6.89 -0.07
N LEU A 185 6.50 6.51 0.25
CA LEU A 185 5.49 7.44 0.74
C LEU A 185 6.05 8.20 1.96
N CYS A 186 6.12 9.51 1.84
CA CYS A 186 6.45 10.43 2.91
C CYS A 186 5.13 11.05 3.38
N LEU A 187 4.77 10.83 4.64
CA LEU A 187 3.53 11.38 5.21
C LEU A 187 3.85 12.58 6.09
N ILE A 188 3.02 13.61 5.91
CA ILE A 188 3.21 14.92 6.50
C ILE A 188 1.91 15.34 7.14
N PHE A 189 1.91 15.45 8.46
CA PHE A 189 0.78 15.95 9.23
C PHE A 189 1.04 17.39 9.61
N ARG A 190 0.14 18.30 9.21
CA ARG A 190 0.17 19.69 9.66
C ARG A 190 -0.68 19.83 10.92
N CYS A 191 -0.20 20.64 11.84
CA CYS A 191 -0.90 20.99 13.06
C CYS A 191 -1.54 22.37 12.88
N ARG A 192 -2.79 22.40 12.43
CA ARG A 192 -3.59 23.61 12.17
C ARG A 192 -5.07 23.32 12.34
#